data_AF-A0A507R459-F1
#
_entry.id   AF-A0A507R459-F1
#
_cell.length_a   1.000
_cell.length_b   1.000
_cell.length_c   1.000
_cell.angle_alpha   90.00
_cell.angle_beta   90.00
_cell.angle_gamma   90.00
#
_symmetry.space_group_name_H-M   'P 1'
#
loop_
_entity.id
_entity.type
_entity.pdbx_description
1 polymer ?
#
loop_
_entity_poly.entity_id
_entity_poly.type
_entity_poly.pdbx_seq_one_letter_code
_entity_poly.pdbx_strand_id
1 'polypeptide(L)'
;MDTSTPKLRYQPYRLNSLPEPPEDWSMLGEGEMRCLNRFRRTELDSLLTFHFWGIDHGIQGTITNGKRLKALQKLIYYQEPGHRPQSLAELVDFERDAGPRLLNQRLEPRPLPISRFYPDPPHPAHSRLIIGYLRPPDIPSDISDLYVQQFYFPPWLVEGLLPSSFSNFPASNLGKAVGLTECALGVGTPKVVPVPWQPDAMDVATIDNNEEACIDSALDTTVVEAIERAVMRFAYKSLERHPSAFSRLARPSLTATTPHDLLKAVVGSFSATSRVALSGDVDQFDPQGTLYHYCGRGPVYRGSSSTVDAIIVAGMFLDAGLTVIDRTDGWENRFQKFEQAFIDAIGMNWDVYSAQVSADMRDLFWEILSKCVHVPDPNALLSMWLCCTENFAQFHFSHRDVLGGCDCRPDVEIFEQSSTFAAPSGREDINGVSMEELLARYFAPVDYCTGCGKQAFCRTVIQLPMRLVVSPGDPMRIRRHTGNVTFSYCDQHGQIQTATYRWIGGIYSKGTHRRVYWTDSERGERDQGEIRMYDSQVNLGLIVGGIPPAYPEDRVPAEWWQNVNDLPLLFYERVLNPSSEVLNSARASITRMVNMQRQNQLILQEHDPWTPLKAMEMIP
;
A
#
# COMPACT_ATOMS: atom_id res chain seq x y z
N MET A 1 -20.74 -15.80 25.48
CA MET A 1 -20.51 -16.19 26.88
C MET A 1 -20.31 -17.70 26.94
N ASP A 2 -19.06 -18.18 26.85
CA ASP A 2 -18.43 -19.18 27.72
C ASP A 2 -17.02 -19.47 27.19
N THR A 3 -16.11 -18.50 27.29
CA THR A 3 -14.67 -18.77 27.17
C THR A 3 -14.16 -18.97 28.58
N SER A 4 -13.94 -20.22 28.98
CA SER A 4 -13.42 -20.57 30.30
C SER A 4 -12.15 -19.75 30.58
N THR A 5 -12.21 -18.88 31.58
CA THR A 5 -11.05 -18.05 31.94
C THR A 5 -9.97 -18.99 32.46
N PRO A 6 -8.75 -19.00 31.87
CA PRO A 6 -7.74 -19.96 32.26
C PRO A 6 -7.33 -19.75 33.72
N LYS A 7 -7.07 -20.84 34.43
CA LYS A 7 -6.63 -20.77 35.82
C LYS A 7 -5.21 -20.22 35.89
N LEU A 8 -5.02 -19.10 36.61
CA LEU A 8 -3.70 -18.53 36.85
C LEU A 8 -2.83 -19.49 37.68
N ARG A 9 -1.62 -19.78 37.18
CA ARG A 9 -0.64 -20.68 37.83
C ARG A 9 0.58 -19.96 38.41
N TYR A 10 0.69 -18.65 38.17
CA TYR A 10 1.83 -17.83 38.53
C TYR A 10 1.42 -16.75 39.54
N GLN A 11 2.40 -16.12 40.20
CA GLN A 11 2.09 -14.99 41.08
C GLN A 11 1.52 -13.82 40.25
N PRO A 12 0.40 -13.19 40.68
CA PRO A 12 -0.13 -12.02 40.01
C PRO A 12 0.88 -10.86 39.99
N TYR A 13 0.94 -10.15 38.87
CA TYR A 13 1.75 -8.96 38.74
C TYR A 13 1.19 -7.83 39.60
N ARG A 14 1.99 -7.26 40.51
CA ARG A 14 1.53 -6.24 41.46
C ARG A 14 1.50 -4.87 40.79
N LEU A 15 0.34 -4.42 40.32
CA LEU A 15 0.21 -3.11 39.69
C LEU A 15 0.39 -1.96 40.68
N ASN A 16 0.06 -2.18 41.95
CA ASN A 16 0.19 -1.18 43.01
C ASN A 16 1.64 -0.82 43.37
N SER A 17 2.64 -1.61 42.98
CA SER A 17 4.05 -1.26 43.20
C SER A 17 4.57 -0.23 42.19
N LEU A 18 3.84 0.01 41.09
CA LEU A 18 4.21 1.03 40.11
C LEU A 18 3.72 2.42 40.57
N PRO A 19 4.39 3.51 40.14
CA PRO A 19 3.91 4.87 40.35
C PRO A 19 2.48 5.11 39.83
N GLU A 20 1.81 6.17 40.27
CA GLU A 20 0.54 6.58 39.65
C GLU A 20 0.81 7.27 38.30
N PRO A 21 -0.10 7.14 37.31
CA PRO A 21 0.00 7.89 36.06
C PRO A 21 0.01 9.41 36.31
N PRO A 22 0.67 10.21 35.46
CA PRO A 22 0.62 11.67 35.52
C PRO A 22 -0.83 12.21 35.52
N GLU A 23 -1.09 13.32 36.21
CA GLU A 23 -2.44 13.90 36.34
C GLU A 23 -3.03 14.39 35.00
N ASP A 24 -2.16 14.75 34.05
CA ASP A 24 -2.50 15.15 32.68
C ASP A 24 -2.74 13.95 31.73
N TRP A 25 -2.49 12.72 32.19
CA TRP A 25 -2.72 11.52 31.39
C TRP A 25 -4.18 11.07 31.43
N SER A 26 -4.84 11.14 30.27
CA SER A 26 -6.25 10.76 30.10
C SER A 26 -6.41 9.37 29.47
N MET A 27 -7.28 8.54 30.06
CA MET A 27 -7.70 7.27 29.48
C MET A 27 -8.63 7.52 28.28
N LEU A 28 -8.34 6.95 27.10
CA LEU A 28 -9.11 7.12 25.87
C LEU A 28 -9.28 8.60 25.40
N GLY A 29 -8.35 9.48 25.77
CA GLY A 29 -8.43 10.92 25.44
C GLY A 29 -9.49 11.69 26.23
N GLU A 30 -10.06 11.10 27.29
CA GLU A 30 -11.14 11.69 28.07
C GLU A 30 -10.77 11.87 29.55
N GLY A 31 -11.29 12.93 30.18
CA GLY A 31 -11.10 13.18 31.61
C GLY A 31 -11.86 12.20 32.50
N GLU A 32 -11.31 11.93 33.70
CA GLU A 32 -11.79 10.92 34.67
C GLU A 32 -13.31 10.96 34.92
N MET A 33 -13.89 12.15 35.10
CA MET A 33 -15.32 12.35 35.35
C MET A 33 -16.23 11.92 34.18
N ARG A 34 -15.77 12.05 32.93
CA ARG A 34 -16.55 11.58 31.77
C ARG A 34 -16.53 10.07 31.66
N CYS A 35 -15.40 9.43 31.98
CA CYS A 35 -15.29 7.98 32.02
C CYS A 35 -16.14 7.36 33.15
N LEU A 36 -16.25 8.01 34.32
CA LEU A 36 -17.08 7.52 35.44
C LEU A 36 -18.57 7.45 35.09
N ASN A 37 -19.06 8.38 34.28
CA ASN A 37 -20.48 8.41 33.88
C ASN A 37 -20.85 7.35 32.82
N ARG A 38 -19.87 6.68 32.22
CA ARG A 38 -20.11 5.69 31.15
C ARG A 38 -20.37 4.28 31.64
N PHE A 39 -19.83 3.91 32.80
CA PHE A 39 -19.88 2.52 33.26
C PHE A 39 -20.75 2.35 34.49
N ARG A 40 -21.67 1.39 34.42
CA ARG A 40 -22.38 0.85 35.56
C ARG A 40 -21.41 0.02 36.41
N ARG A 41 -21.74 -0.15 37.69
CA ARG A 41 -20.93 -0.94 38.63
C ARG A 41 -20.64 -2.36 38.11
N THR A 42 -21.67 -3.03 37.56
CA THR A 42 -21.55 -4.38 37.02
C THR A 42 -20.60 -4.47 35.83
N GLU A 43 -20.60 -3.44 34.97
CA GLU A 43 -19.70 -3.37 33.81
C GLU A 43 -18.25 -3.15 34.25
N LEU A 44 -18.02 -2.29 35.25
CA LEU A 44 -16.70 -2.14 35.86
C LEU A 44 -16.22 -3.44 36.52
N ASP A 45 -17.10 -4.17 37.21
CA ASP A 45 -16.74 -5.46 37.81
C ASP A 45 -16.33 -6.48 36.72
N SER A 46 -17.04 -6.53 35.58
CA SER A 46 -16.65 -7.36 34.43
C SER A 46 -15.32 -6.93 33.81
N LEU A 47 -15.11 -5.63 33.61
CA LEU A 47 -13.87 -5.08 33.08
C LEU A 47 -12.67 -5.39 34.00
N LEU A 48 -12.83 -5.23 35.32
CA LEU A 48 -11.78 -5.58 36.26
C LEU A 48 -11.49 -7.07 36.22
N THR A 49 -12.53 -7.91 36.28
CA THR A 49 -12.36 -9.37 36.22
C THR A 49 -11.64 -9.82 34.95
N PHE A 50 -11.89 -9.13 33.85
CA PHE A 50 -11.29 -9.45 32.56
C PHE A 50 -9.85 -8.96 32.42
N HIS A 51 -9.65 -7.64 32.55
CA HIS A 51 -8.37 -6.97 32.26
C HIS A 51 -7.29 -7.25 33.30
N PHE A 52 -7.69 -7.56 34.54
CA PHE A 52 -6.75 -7.89 35.62
C PHE A 52 -6.48 -9.38 35.76
N TRP A 53 -6.77 -10.18 34.75
CA TRP A 53 -6.32 -11.57 34.74
C TRP A 53 -4.80 -11.62 34.89
N GLY A 54 -4.29 -12.28 35.93
CA GLY A 54 -2.84 -12.33 36.22
C GLY A 54 -2.24 -11.05 36.81
N ILE A 55 -3.05 -10.04 37.16
CA ILE A 55 -2.60 -8.74 37.68
C ILE A 55 -3.33 -8.43 38.99
N ASP A 56 -2.58 -8.12 40.05
CA ASP A 56 -3.14 -7.61 41.30
C ASP A 56 -3.29 -6.08 41.22
N HIS A 57 -4.54 -5.61 41.21
CA HIS A 57 -4.87 -4.18 41.19
C HIS A 57 -4.55 -3.47 42.52
N GLY A 58 -4.34 -4.21 43.62
CA GLY A 58 -3.93 -3.67 44.91
C GLY A 58 -4.90 -2.69 45.58
N ILE A 59 -6.20 -2.76 45.24
CA ILE A 59 -7.21 -1.90 45.86
C ILE A 59 -7.52 -2.44 47.24
N GLN A 60 -7.28 -1.64 48.28
CA GLN A 60 -7.60 -1.97 49.67
C GLN A 60 -8.92 -1.33 50.13
N GLY A 61 -9.64 -2.04 51.01
CA GLY A 61 -10.90 -1.60 51.61
C GLY A 61 -12.10 -1.60 50.66
N THR A 62 -13.11 -0.77 50.93
CA THR A 62 -14.32 -0.69 50.11
C THR A 62 -13.98 -0.18 48.70
N ILE A 63 -14.29 -1.00 47.69
CA ILE A 63 -14.05 -0.70 46.27
C ILE A 63 -15.20 0.17 45.75
N THR A 64 -14.95 1.47 45.57
CA THR A 64 -15.85 2.43 44.90
C THR A 64 -15.65 2.40 43.37
N ASN A 65 -16.60 2.90 42.57
CA ASN A 65 -16.43 3.02 41.11
C ASN A 65 -15.22 3.89 40.72
N GLY A 66 -14.95 4.97 41.47
CA GLY A 66 -13.74 5.80 41.29
C GLY A 66 -12.45 4.99 41.38
N LYS A 67 -12.28 4.24 42.48
CA LYS A 67 -11.12 3.34 42.65
C LYS A 67 -10.98 2.28 41.55
N ARG A 68 -12.09 1.74 41.03
CA ARG A 68 -12.06 0.78 39.90
C ARG A 68 -11.53 1.44 38.63
N LEU A 69 -12.04 2.62 38.33
CA LEU A 69 -11.64 3.36 37.13
C LEU A 69 -10.17 3.79 37.21
N LYS A 70 -9.71 4.27 38.37
CA LYS A 70 -8.29 4.60 38.58
C LYS A 70 -7.38 3.39 38.39
N ALA A 71 -7.80 2.21 38.85
CA ALA A 71 -7.04 0.99 38.60
C ALA A 71 -6.98 0.65 37.09
N LEU A 72 -8.10 0.72 36.37
CA LEU A 72 -8.12 0.51 34.91
C LEU A 72 -7.26 1.54 34.16
N GLN A 73 -7.34 2.81 34.55
CA GLN A 73 -6.51 3.89 34.02
C GLN A 73 -5.02 3.58 34.21
N LYS A 74 -4.63 3.21 35.43
CA LYS A 74 -3.25 2.82 35.76
C LYS A 74 -2.79 1.61 34.96
N LEU A 75 -3.66 0.61 34.78
CA LEU A 75 -3.34 -0.58 33.98
C LEU A 75 -3.04 -0.19 32.53
N ILE A 76 -3.92 0.57 31.89
CA ILE A 76 -3.79 0.98 30.48
C ILE A 76 -2.57 1.90 30.28
N TYR A 77 -2.28 2.77 31.25
CA TYR A 77 -1.07 3.61 31.20
C TYR A 77 0.20 2.76 31.08
N TYR A 78 0.29 1.68 31.86
CA TYR A 78 1.45 0.79 31.88
C TYR A 78 1.44 -0.30 30.80
N GLN A 79 0.40 -0.38 29.97
CA GLN A 79 0.44 -1.21 28.77
C GLN A 79 1.42 -0.64 27.73
N GLU A 80 2.06 -1.54 26.98
CA GLU A 80 2.86 -1.18 25.81
C GLU A 80 1.95 -0.43 24.81
N PRO A 81 2.41 0.64 24.13
CA PRO A 81 1.54 1.47 23.30
C PRO A 81 0.72 0.70 22.26
N GLY A 82 1.29 -0.36 21.67
CA GLY A 82 0.60 -1.21 20.69
C GLY A 82 -0.53 -2.07 21.27
N HIS A 83 -0.61 -2.24 22.58
CA HIS A 83 -1.64 -3.04 23.25
C HIS A 83 -2.74 -2.21 23.91
N ARG A 84 -2.54 -0.88 24.01
CA ARG A 84 -3.50 0.03 24.65
C ARG A 84 -4.79 0.10 23.83
N PRO A 85 -5.98 -0.07 24.46
CA PRO A 85 -7.25 0.17 23.80
C PRO A 85 -7.31 1.61 23.27
N GLN A 86 -7.64 1.77 21.99
CA GLN A 86 -7.78 3.10 21.34
C GLN A 86 -9.20 3.64 21.42
N SER A 87 -10.17 2.80 21.77
CA SER A 87 -11.58 3.18 21.85
C SER A 87 -12.30 2.48 23.00
N LEU A 88 -13.48 3.01 23.35
CA LEU A 88 -14.36 2.36 24.32
C LEU A 88 -14.77 0.95 23.86
N ALA A 89 -14.99 0.78 22.55
CA ALA A 89 -15.37 -0.51 21.97
C ALA A 89 -14.29 -1.57 22.20
N GLU A 90 -13.01 -1.22 22.04
CA GLU A 90 -11.89 -2.12 22.33
C GLU A 90 -11.73 -2.42 23.83
N LEU A 91 -12.00 -1.43 24.69
CA LEU A 91 -11.90 -1.62 26.14
C LEU A 91 -12.94 -2.62 26.66
N VAL A 92 -14.14 -2.65 26.06
CA VAL A 92 -15.23 -3.56 26.45
C VAL A 92 -15.27 -4.85 25.62
N ASP A 93 -14.29 -5.04 24.73
CA ASP A 93 -14.17 -6.24 23.91
C ASP A 93 -13.54 -7.38 24.72
N PHE A 94 -14.39 -8.27 25.22
CA PHE A 94 -14.00 -9.45 25.99
C PHE A 94 -13.46 -10.60 25.13
N GLU A 95 -13.39 -10.42 23.80
CA GLU A 95 -12.75 -11.37 22.87
C GLU A 95 -11.27 -11.02 22.63
N ARG A 96 -10.76 -9.96 23.25
CA ARG A 96 -9.33 -9.63 23.24
C ARG A 96 -8.56 -10.41 24.31
N ASP A 97 -7.26 -10.32 24.23
CA ASP A 97 -6.38 -10.80 25.27
C ASP A 97 -6.35 -9.83 26.45
N ALA A 98 -6.01 -10.34 27.62
CA ALA A 98 -5.72 -9.55 28.80
C ALA A 98 -4.69 -10.24 29.68
N GLY A 99 -3.84 -9.44 30.34
CA GLY A 99 -2.91 -9.91 31.35
C GLY A 99 -1.51 -9.32 31.25
N PRO A 100 -0.56 -9.81 32.08
CA PRO A 100 0.77 -9.23 32.24
C PRO A 100 1.56 -9.03 30.95
N ARG A 101 1.40 -9.88 29.93
CA ARG A 101 2.14 -9.74 28.66
C ARG A 101 1.80 -8.45 27.89
N LEU A 102 0.67 -7.82 28.19
CA LEU A 102 0.29 -6.57 27.52
C LEU A 102 0.94 -5.34 28.17
N LEU A 103 1.53 -5.53 29.36
CA LEU A 103 2.29 -4.50 30.05
C LEU A 103 3.61 -4.23 29.35
N ASN A 104 4.15 -3.03 29.55
CA ASN A 104 5.47 -2.70 29.07
C ASN A 104 6.51 -3.64 29.70
N GLN A 105 7.24 -4.37 28.87
CA GLN A 105 8.21 -5.39 29.31
C GLN A 105 9.43 -4.81 30.05
N ARG A 106 9.58 -3.48 30.07
CA ARG A 106 10.66 -2.75 30.78
C ARG A 106 10.30 -2.33 32.19
N LEU A 107 9.10 -2.64 32.66
CA LEU A 107 8.71 -2.33 34.03
C LEU A 107 9.57 -3.11 35.02
N GLU A 108 9.78 -2.54 36.20
CA GLU A 108 10.45 -3.18 37.33
C GLU A 108 9.48 -3.24 38.53
N PRO A 109 9.19 -4.42 39.10
CA PRO A 109 9.65 -5.75 38.66
C PRO A 109 9.11 -6.13 37.27
N ARG A 110 9.85 -6.95 36.53
CA ARG A 110 9.49 -7.32 35.15
C ARG A 110 8.22 -8.18 35.07
N PRO A 111 7.25 -7.86 34.18
CA PRO A 111 6.09 -8.73 33.97
C PRO A 111 6.51 -10.06 33.34
N LEU A 112 5.75 -11.11 33.62
CA LEU A 112 5.86 -12.37 32.88
C LEU A 112 5.10 -12.27 31.55
N PRO A 113 5.54 -12.95 30.48
CA PRO A 113 4.86 -12.93 29.19
C PRO A 113 3.58 -13.79 29.17
N ILE A 114 2.75 -13.73 30.22
CA ILE A 114 1.52 -14.52 30.34
C ILE A 114 0.27 -13.66 30.15
N SER A 115 -0.79 -14.27 29.65
CA SER A 115 -2.08 -13.65 29.44
C SER A 115 -3.20 -14.69 29.36
N ARG A 116 -4.44 -14.25 29.16
CA ARG A 116 -5.58 -15.15 28.94
C ARG A 116 -5.41 -16.01 27.70
N PHE A 117 -4.79 -15.50 26.64
CA PHE A 117 -4.51 -16.28 25.45
C PHE A 117 -3.24 -17.11 25.55
N TYR A 118 -2.29 -16.71 26.40
CA TYR A 118 -1.03 -17.42 26.62
C TYR A 118 -0.81 -17.63 28.12
N PRO A 119 -1.51 -18.57 28.76
CA PRO A 119 -1.53 -18.70 30.22
C PRO A 119 -0.20 -19.14 30.84
N ASP A 120 0.70 -19.70 30.04
CA ASP A 120 2.02 -20.18 30.47
C ASP A 120 3.15 -19.42 29.71
N PRO A 121 4.31 -19.16 30.35
CA PRO A 121 5.46 -18.59 29.66
C PRO A 121 5.96 -19.53 28.56
N PRO A 122 6.53 -18.99 27.47
CA PRO A 122 6.99 -19.81 26.36
C PRO A 122 8.13 -20.73 26.79
N HIS A 123 7.97 -22.02 26.52
CA HIS A 123 8.93 -23.05 26.90
C HIS A 123 9.77 -23.48 25.69
N PRO A 124 11.12 -23.50 25.76
CA PRO A 124 11.98 -23.79 24.61
C PRO A 124 11.71 -25.14 23.90
N ALA A 125 11.15 -26.12 24.62
CA ALA A 125 10.78 -27.42 24.04
C ALA A 125 9.55 -27.38 23.12
N HIS A 126 8.69 -26.36 23.24
CA HIS A 126 7.40 -26.29 22.56
C HIS A 126 7.18 -24.96 21.82
N SER A 127 7.91 -23.91 22.19
CA SER A 127 7.85 -22.59 21.59
C SER A 127 9.05 -22.37 20.67
N ARG A 128 8.82 -21.79 19.49
CA ARG A 128 9.88 -21.41 18.55
C ARG A 128 9.77 -19.93 18.22
N LEU A 129 10.93 -19.35 17.87
CA LEU A 129 10.94 -18.04 17.26
C LEU A 129 10.29 -18.11 15.89
N ILE A 130 9.48 -17.11 15.58
CA ILE A 130 8.91 -16.91 14.25
C ILE A 130 10.07 -16.71 13.29
N ILE A 131 9.97 -17.30 12.09
CA ILE A 131 10.98 -17.15 11.05
C ILE A 131 11.09 -15.65 10.71
N GLY A 132 12.30 -15.11 10.81
CA GLY A 132 12.55 -13.68 10.64
C GLY A 132 12.34 -12.83 11.90
N TYR A 133 12.18 -13.46 13.08
CA TYR A 133 12.20 -12.74 14.36
C TYR A 133 13.48 -11.92 14.50
N LEU A 134 13.31 -10.61 14.66
CA LEU A 134 14.38 -9.67 14.97
C LEU A 134 14.19 -9.18 16.39
N ARG A 135 15.21 -9.38 17.23
CA ARG A 135 15.22 -8.86 18.60
C ARG A 135 15.21 -7.33 18.55
N PRO A 136 14.26 -6.64 19.20
CA PRO A 136 14.31 -5.19 19.27
C PRO A 136 15.59 -4.73 20.00
N PRO A 137 16.32 -3.74 19.47
CA PRO A 137 17.68 -3.41 19.91
C PRO A 137 17.76 -2.82 21.32
N ASP A 138 16.62 -2.41 21.86
CA ASP A 138 16.43 -1.81 23.17
C ASP A 138 16.01 -2.82 24.25
N ILE A 139 16.05 -4.13 23.94
CA ILE A 139 15.71 -5.20 24.86
C ILE A 139 16.97 -5.81 25.51
N PRO A 140 17.10 -5.75 26.85
CA PRO A 140 18.23 -6.30 27.59
C PRO A 140 18.55 -7.74 27.22
N SER A 141 19.84 -8.07 27.04
CA SER A 141 20.28 -9.39 26.52
C SER A 141 19.95 -10.57 27.44
N ASP A 142 19.64 -10.33 28.71
CA ASP A 142 19.21 -11.33 29.70
C ASP A 142 17.80 -11.88 29.44
N ILE A 143 17.00 -11.23 28.57
CA ILE A 143 15.66 -11.70 28.22
C ILE A 143 15.72 -12.74 27.10
N SER A 144 15.02 -13.86 27.25
CA SER A 144 14.87 -14.84 26.18
C SER A 144 14.09 -14.24 25.01
N ASP A 145 14.56 -14.44 23.77
CA ASP A 145 13.85 -13.99 22.57
C ASP A 145 12.42 -14.55 22.49
N LEU A 146 12.20 -15.76 23.02
CA LEU A 146 10.86 -16.36 23.10
C LEU A 146 9.92 -15.54 23.98
N TYR A 147 10.44 -15.00 25.10
CA TYR A 147 9.66 -14.15 26.00
C TYR A 147 9.31 -12.84 25.32
N VAL A 148 10.31 -12.22 24.70
CA VAL A 148 10.14 -10.96 23.97
C VAL A 148 9.11 -11.14 22.85
N GLN A 149 9.23 -12.19 22.04
CA GLN A 149 8.26 -12.48 20.98
C GLN A 149 6.81 -12.53 21.49
N GLN A 150 6.58 -13.20 22.63
CA GLN A 150 5.24 -13.34 23.19
C GLN A 150 4.67 -12.01 23.73
N PHE A 151 5.52 -11.07 24.17
CA PHE A 151 5.11 -9.68 24.48
C PHE A 151 4.62 -8.94 23.23
N TYR A 152 5.16 -9.23 22.05
CA TYR A 152 4.82 -8.53 20.80
C TYR A 152 3.63 -9.13 20.04
N PHE A 153 3.09 -10.27 20.47
CA PHE A 153 1.89 -10.80 19.84
C PHE A 153 0.72 -9.83 19.98
N PRO A 154 -0.06 -9.60 18.91
CA PRO A 154 -1.19 -8.69 19.01
C PRO A 154 -2.23 -9.24 20.01
N PRO A 155 -3.05 -8.37 20.62
CA PRO A 155 -4.01 -8.76 21.64
C PRO A 155 -5.20 -9.58 21.09
N TRP A 156 -5.28 -9.88 19.80
CA TRP A 156 -6.30 -10.76 19.23
C TRP A 156 -5.76 -12.15 18.82
N LEU A 157 -4.47 -12.43 18.99
CA LEU A 157 -3.86 -13.70 18.60
C LEU A 157 -3.94 -14.74 19.73
N VAL A 158 -4.59 -15.88 19.47
CA VAL A 158 -4.79 -16.97 20.46
C VAL A 158 -3.71 -18.06 20.35
N GLU A 159 -3.26 -18.63 21.47
CA GLU A 159 -2.35 -19.79 21.49
C GLU A 159 -2.97 -20.99 20.74
N GLY A 160 -2.23 -21.54 19.78
CA GLY A 160 -2.70 -22.62 18.90
C GLY A 160 -3.17 -22.17 17.50
N LEU A 161 -3.34 -20.86 17.27
CA LEU A 161 -3.52 -20.30 15.92
C LEU A 161 -2.18 -19.97 15.23
N LEU A 162 -1.05 -20.18 15.90
CA LEU A 162 0.26 -20.22 15.25
C LEU A 162 0.33 -21.52 14.41
N PRO A 163 0.49 -21.45 13.08
CA PRO A 163 0.50 -22.61 12.21
C PRO A 163 1.45 -23.72 12.71
N SER A 164 0.93 -24.93 12.89
CA SER A 164 1.71 -26.11 13.31
C SER A 164 2.87 -26.47 12.37
N SER A 165 2.88 -25.91 11.15
CA SER A 165 3.92 -26.00 10.13
C SER A 165 5.23 -25.25 10.45
N PHE A 166 5.29 -24.44 11.52
CA PHE A 166 6.56 -23.81 11.96
C PHE A 166 7.49 -24.77 12.73
N SER A 167 7.02 -25.97 13.08
CA SER A 167 7.73 -26.90 13.98
C SER A 167 8.51 -28.04 13.29
N ASN A 168 8.41 -28.21 11.97
CA ASN A 168 9.02 -29.35 11.27
C ASN A 168 10.03 -28.94 10.19
N PHE A 169 11.20 -28.51 10.62
CA PHE A 169 12.45 -28.71 9.87
C PHE A 169 13.43 -29.42 10.82
N PRO A 170 13.98 -30.60 10.45
CA PRO A 170 14.98 -31.25 11.27
C PRO A 170 16.27 -30.43 11.26
N ALA A 171 16.78 -30.11 12.45
CA ALA A 171 18.00 -29.33 12.69
C ALA A 171 19.31 -30.02 12.24
N SER A 172 19.24 -31.09 11.43
CA SER A 172 20.38 -31.96 11.12
C SER A 172 21.16 -31.60 9.85
N ASN A 173 20.80 -30.55 9.09
CA ASN A 173 21.50 -30.20 7.85
C ASN A 173 22.26 -28.85 7.85
N LEU A 174 22.30 -28.12 8.97
CA LEU A 174 23.11 -26.89 9.07
C LEU A 174 24.57 -27.11 9.52
N GLY A 175 24.96 -28.36 9.82
CA GLY A 175 26.27 -28.70 10.40
C GLY A 175 27.29 -29.34 9.45
N LYS A 176 27.06 -29.40 8.13
CA LYS A 176 27.98 -30.10 7.19
C LYS A 176 28.51 -29.26 6.02
N ALA A 177 28.34 -27.95 6.05
CA ALA A 177 28.84 -27.07 4.99
C ALA A 177 29.69 -25.89 5.48
N VAL A 178 30.43 -26.02 6.58
CA VAL A 178 31.59 -25.15 6.87
C VAL A 178 32.62 -25.97 7.64
N GLY A 179 33.44 -26.74 6.93
CA GLY A 179 34.66 -27.35 7.44
C GLY A 179 35.85 -26.61 6.85
N LEU A 180 36.35 -25.64 7.61
CA LEU A 180 37.65 -25.01 7.38
C LEU A 180 38.75 -26.06 7.55
N THR A 181 39.61 -26.22 6.55
CA THR A 181 40.94 -26.81 6.76
C THR A 181 41.98 -25.99 6.01
N GLU A 182 43.01 -25.63 6.77
CA GLU A 182 44.20 -24.87 6.39
C GLU A 182 44.93 -25.47 5.18
N CYS A 183 45.47 -24.62 4.30
CA CYS A 183 46.76 -24.86 3.65
C CYS A 183 47.41 -23.55 3.16
N ALA A 184 48.55 -23.26 3.78
CA ALA A 184 49.79 -22.73 3.21
C ALA A 184 49.81 -21.37 2.48
N LEU A 185 50.52 -20.45 3.14
CA LEU A 185 51.19 -19.25 2.63
C LEU A 185 51.84 -19.43 1.25
N GLY A 186 51.51 -18.54 0.32
CA GLY A 186 52.25 -18.29 -0.92
C GLY A 186 52.33 -16.79 -1.15
N VAL A 187 53.48 -16.20 -0.82
CA VAL A 187 53.81 -14.79 -1.02
C VAL A 187 53.91 -14.49 -2.51
N GLY A 188 53.10 -13.54 -3.00
CA GLY A 188 53.20 -12.97 -4.33
C GLY A 188 52.70 -11.53 -4.32
N THR A 189 53.60 -10.58 -4.13
CA THR A 189 53.35 -9.14 -4.16
C THR A 189 52.99 -8.65 -5.57
N PRO A 190 51.87 -7.93 -5.79
CA PRO A 190 51.69 -7.11 -6.99
C PRO A 190 52.33 -5.74 -6.79
N LYS A 191 53.25 -5.37 -7.69
CA LYS A 191 53.85 -4.04 -7.76
C LYS A 191 52.79 -2.99 -8.09
N VAL A 192 52.60 -2.03 -7.19
CA VAL A 192 51.91 -0.77 -7.46
C VAL A 192 52.92 0.16 -8.14
N VAL A 193 52.64 0.58 -9.37
CA VAL A 193 53.37 1.65 -10.06
C VAL A 193 52.60 2.96 -9.81
N PRO A 194 53.19 3.98 -9.17
CA PRO A 194 52.55 5.28 -9.04
C PRO A 194 52.72 6.07 -10.35
N VAL A 195 51.61 6.54 -10.92
CA VAL A 195 51.61 7.52 -12.01
C VAL A 195 51.71 8.92 -11.40
N PRO A 196 52.72 9.75 -11.76
CA PRO A 196 52.82 11.11 -11.26
C PRO A 196 51.77 12.02 -11.91
N TRP A 197 51.10 12.82 -11.08
CA TRP A 197 50.35 14.00 -11.51
C TRP A 197 51.32 15.10 -11.96
N GLN A 198 51.15 15.62 -13.18
CA GLN A 198 51.70 16.91 -13.60
C GLN A 198 50.55 17.87 -13.95
N PRO A 199 50.60 19.13 -13.47
CA PRO A 199 49.65 20.16 -13.85
C PRO A 199 50.17 20.88 -15.10
N ASP A 200 49.54 20.69 -16.25
CA ASP A 200 49.88 21.47 -17.43
C ASP A 200 49.19 22.83 -17.42
N ALA A 201 50.03 23.82 -17.69
CA ALA A 201 49.77 25.23 -17.66
C ALA A 201 48.85 25.68 -18.80
N MET A 202 48.23 26.83 -18.55
CA MET A 202 47.51 27.64 -19.51
C MET A 202 48.32 27.84 -20.80
N ASP A 203 47.64 27.73 -21.95
CA ASP A 203 47.97 28.56 -23.10
C ASP A 203 46.72 29.19 -23.68
N VAL A 204 46.81 30.51 -23.83
CA VAL A 204 45.79 31.43 -24.32
C VAL A 204 45.92 31.48 -25.84
N ALA A 205 44.84 31.16 -26.55
CA ALA A 205 44.69 31.58 -27.95
C ALA A 205 43.26 32.06 -28.21
N THR A 206 43.21 33.21 -28.85
CA THR A 206 42.10 34.14 -29.03
C THR A 206 41.25 33.77 -30.26
N ILE A 207 39.92 33.71 -30.07
CA ILE A 207 38.74 34.11 -30.89
C ILE A 207 38.74 33.84 -32.42
N ASP A 208 37.53 33.54 -32.91
CA ASP A 208 37.13 32.87 -34.15
C ASP A 208 35.58 32.81 -34.22
N ASN A 209 34.86 33.94 -34.22
CA ASN A 209 33.39 33.97 -34.28
C ASN A 209 32.86 33.74 -35.70
N ASN A 210 32.25 32.57 -35.95
CA ASN A 210 31.10 32.31 -36.85
C ASN A 210 31.22 30.89 -37.42
N GLU A 211 30.37 29.98 -36.97
CA GLU A 211 29.75 28.96 -37.83
C GLU A 211 28.66 28.22 -37.06
N GLU A 212 27.44 28.28 -37.60
CA GLU A 212 26.38 27.31 -37.33
C GLU A 212 26.88 25.93 -37.75
N ALA A 213 27.57 25.23 -36.84
CA ALA A 213 28.05 23.88 -37.05
C ALA A 213 27.24 22.92 -36.17
N CYS A 214 26.20 22.35 -36.80
CA CYS A 214 25.71 20.97 -36.63
C CYS A 214 25.90 20.36 -35.23
N ILE A 215 24.92 20.57 -34.34
CA ILE A 215 24.76 19.76 -33.14
C ILE A 215 24.25 18.38 -33.59
N ASP A 216 25.17 17.51 -33.96
CA ASP A 216 24.93 16.06 -34.06
C ASP A 216 25.93 15.34 -33.16
N SER A 217 26.05 15.83 -31.90
CA SER A 217 26.50 14.98 -30.82
C SER A 217 25.26 14.27 -30.31
N ALA A 218 25.20 12.95 -30.46
CA ALA A 218 24.16 12.11 -29.90
C ALA A 218 23.78 12.63 -28.50
N LEU A 219 22.56 13.16 -28.37
CA LEU A 219 22.06 13.60 -27.08
C LEU A 219 22.30 12.45 -26.10
N ASP A 220 22.95 12.74 -24.97
CA ASP A 220 23.11 11.75 -23.91
C ASP A 220 21.70 11.37 -23.44
N THR A 221 21.25 10.19 -23.87
CA THR A 221 19.90 9.70 -23.63
C THR A 221 19.62 9.57 -22.13
N THR A 222 20.65 9.35 -21.31
CA THR A 222 20.55 9.30 -19.86
C THR A 222 20.18 10.67 -19.27
N VAL A 223 20.77 11.74 -19.81
CA VAL A 223 20.48 13.12 -19.38
C VAL A 223 19.07 13.51 -19.83
N VAL A 224 18.70 13.17 -21.07
CA VAL A 224 17.34 13.41 -21.59
C VAL A 224 16.31 12.71 -20.71
N GLU A 225 16.49 11.41 -20.46
CA GLU A 225 15.59 10.61 -19.62
C GLU A 225 15.48 11.18 -18.19
N ALA A 226 16.60 11.55 -17.57
CA ALA A 226 16.59 12.12 -16.23
C ALA A 226 15.80 13.45 -16.16
N ILE A 227 15.97 14.31 -17.17
CA ILE A 227 15.24 15.59 -17.27
C ILE A 227 13.76 15.33 -17.53
N GLU A 228 13.42 14.50 -18.52
CA GLU A 228 12.04 14.17 -18.87
C GLU A 228 11.31 13.55 -17.68
N ARG A 229 11.92 12.55 -17.00
CA ARG A 229 11.33 11.92 -15.81
C ARG A 229 11.13 12.95 -14.68
N ALA A 230 12.08 13.85 -14.45
CA ALA A 230 11.94 14.89 -13.44
C ALA A 230 10.79 15.86 -13.76
N VAL A 231 10.66 16.28 -15.02
CA VAL A 231 9.61 17.20 -15.47
C VAL A 231 8.24 16.52 -15.46
N MET A 232 8.15 15.28 -15.96
CA MET A 232 6.91 14.50 -16.00
C MET A 232 6.34 14.21 -14.62
N ARG A 233 7.18 14.02 -13.59
CA ARG A 233 6.74 13.86 -12.19
C ARG A 233 5.85 15.02 -11.71
N PHE A 234 6.04 16.24 -12.21
CA PHE A 234 5.17 17.36 -11.84
C PHE A 234 3.77 17.26 -12.42
N ALA A 235 3.61 16.71 -13.63
CA ALA A 235 2.29 16.48 -14.24
C ALA A 235 1.47 15.45 -13.43
N TYR A 236 2.16 14.51 -12.80
CA TYR A 236 1.58 13.40 -12.06
C TYR A 236 1.74 13.51 -10.53
N LYS A 237 2.12 14.69 -10.01
CA LYS A 237 2.45 14.91 -8.59
C LYS A 237 1.39 14.38 -7.63
N SER A 238 0.12 14.48 -8.00
CA SER A 238 -1.01 14.02 -7.18
C SER A 238 -1.08 12.49 -7.05
N LEU A 239 -0.55 11.73 -8.02
CA LEU A 239 -0.45 10.28 -7.98
C LEU A 239 0.88 9.77 -7.40
N GLU A 240 1.82 10.65 -7.08
CA GLU A 240 3.04 10.27 -6.36
C GLU A 240 2.67 9.69 -4.99
N ARG A 241 3.50 8.76 -4.51
CA ARG A 241 3.30 8.14 -3.21
C ARG A 241 3.47 9.20 -2.12
N HIS A 242 2.50 9.32 -1.24
CA HIS A 242 2.51 10.31 -0.16
C HIS A 242 3.63 10.00 0.84
N PRO A 243 4.33 11.00 1.42
CA PRO A 243 5.44 10.77 2.35
C PRO A 243 5.08 9.97 3.62
N SER A 244 3.81 10.00 4.06
CA SER A 244 3.33 9.19 5.19
C SER A 244 3.02 7.73 4.83
N ALA A 245 3.06 7.36 3.54
CA ALA A 245 2.86 5.98 3.12
C ALA A 245 4.08 5.13 3.48
N PHE A 246 3.87 3.84 3.75
CA PHE A 246 4.97 2.91 3.94
C PHE A 246 5.92 2.97 2.72
N SER A 247 7.23 2.98 2.92
CA SER A 247 8.17 3.07 1.80
C SER A 247 8.26 1.73 1.04
N ARG A 248 8.36 1.77 -0.31
CA ARG A 248 8.56 0.57 -1.14
C ARG A 248 9.92 -0.11 -0.86
N LEU A 249 10.91 0.68 -0.49
CA LEU A 249 12.19 0.21 0.04
C LEU A 249 12.11 0.39 1.55
N ALA A 250 12.35 -0.66 2.35
CA ALA A 250 12.40 -0.56 3.81
C ALA A 250 13.42 0.50 4.25
N ARG A 251 12.96 1.75 4.40
CA ARG A 251 13.68 2.87 4.98
C ARG A 251 12.70 3.53 5.94
N PRO A 252 12.68 3.11 7.21
CA PRO A 252 12.00 3.90 8.22
C PRO A 252 12.71 5.25 8.29
N SER A 253 11.95 6.33 8.13
CA SER A 253 12.40 7.65 8.53
C SER A 253 12.36 7.70 10.06
N LEU A 254 13.50 7.43 10.68
CA LEU A 254 13.65 7.60 12.12
C LEU A 254 14.05 9.05 12.38
N THR A 255 13.15 9.81 12.99
CA THR A 255 13.54 11.09 13.59
C THR A 255 14.35 10.78 14.84
N ALA A 256 15.65 11.03 14.80
CA ALA A 256 16.51 10.87 15.96
C ALA A 256 16.06 11.85 17.06
N THR A 257 15.54 11.33 18.15
CA THR A 257 15.21 12.11 19.36
C THR A 257 16.31 12.01 20.41
N THR A 258 17.22 11.05 20.22
CA THR A 258 18.40 10.83 21.06
C THR A 258 19.63 10.53 20.19
N PRO A 259 20.86 10.77 20.69
CA PRO A 259 22.10 10.41 19.98
C PRO A 259 22.20 8.91 19.65
N HIS A 260 21.54 8.05 20.42
CA HIS A 260 21.53 6.60 20.18
C HIS A 260 20.71 6.21 18.94
N ASP A 261 19.70 7.02 18.57
CA ASP A 261 18.90 6.79 17.37
C ASP A 261 19.73 6.88 16.07
N LEU A 262 20.79 7.70 16.08
CA LEU A 262 21.74 7.81 14.96
C LEU A 262 22.61 6.56 14.78
N LEU A 263 22.70 5.71 15.80
CA LEU A 263 23.47 4.45 15.79
C LEU A 263 22.60 3.25 15.43
N LYS A 264 21.29 3.44 15.24
CA LYS A 264 20.36 2.37 14.84
C LYS A 264 20.56 2.05 13.36
N ALA A 265 21.03 0.85 13.07
CA ALA A 265 21.06 0.33 11.70
C ALA A 265 19.66 -0.12 11.27
N VAL A 266 19.19 0.38 10.12
CA VAL A 266 18.03 -0.18 9.44
C VAL A 266 18.50 -1.38 8.61
N VAL A 267 18.17 -2.60 9.05
CA VAL A 267 18.39 -3.82 8.26
C VAL A 267 17.07 -4.20 7.60
N GLY A 268 17.03 -4.16 6.27
CA GLY A 268 15.87 -4.58 5.48
C GLY A 268 16.04 -5.98 4.90
N SER A 269 14.94 -6.72 4.77
CA SER A 269 14.88 -7.98 4.03
C SER A 269 14.37 -7.72 2.62
N PHE A 270 15.15 -8.12 1.61
CA PHE A 270 14.84 -7.93 0.20
C PHE A 270 15.03 -9.24 -0.55
N SER A 271 14.24 -9.46 -1.60
CA SER A 271 14.50 -10.57 -2.52
C SER A 271 15.87 -10.38 -3.18
N ALA A 272 16.70 -11.43 -3.20
CA ALA A 272 17.95 -11.44 -3.96
C ALA A 272 17.73 -11.83 -5.43
N THR A 273 16.49 -12.13 -5.81
CA THR A 273 16.12 -12.64 -7.14
C THR A 273 15.75 -11.48 -8.05
N SER A 274 16.44 -11.39 -9.20
CA SER A 274 16.15 -10.40 -10.25
C SER A 274 15.45 -10.99 -11.48
N ARG A 275 15.59 -12.30 -11.71
CA ARG A 275 14.99 -13.01 -12.85
C ARG A 275 14.50 -14.39 -12.44
N VAL A 276 13.53 -14.90 -13.19
CA VAL A 276 12.94 -16.23 -13.03
C VAL A 276 12.93 -16.96 -14.36
N ALA A 277 13.20 -18.27 -14.35
CA ALA A 277 13.10 -19.12 -15.53
C ALA A 277 11.75 -19.86 -15.50
N LEU A 278 10.90 -19.57 -16.49
CA LEU A 278 9.54 -20.10 -16.57
C LEU A 278 9.30 -20.74 -17.93
N SER A 279 8.38 -21.69 -17.99
CA SER A 279 7.91 -22.29 -19.24
C SER A 279 7.29 -21.24 -20.17
N GLY A 280 7.10 -21.59 -21.46
CA GLY A 280 6.60 -20.66 -22.48
C GLY A 280 5.29 -19.94 -22.13
N ASP A 281 4.41 -20.62 -21.40
CA ASP A 281 3.10 -20.07 -20.96
C ASP A 281 3.18 -19.30 -19.63
N VAL A 282 4.39 -19.15 -19.05
CA VAL A 282 4.65 -18.41 -17.80
C VAL A 282 3.94 -19.04 -16.57
N ASP A 283 3.38 -20.23 -16.70
CA ASP A 283 2.58 -20.87 -15.64
C ASP A 283 3.42 -21.73 -14.67
N GLN A 284 4.66 -22.11 -15.04
CA GLN A 284 5.48 -23.02 -14.23
C GLN A 284 6.97 -22.70 -14.27
N PHE A 285 7.68 -22.98 -13.17
CA PHE A 285 9.14 -22.93 -13.12
C PHE A 285 9.76 -24.00 -14.01
N ASP A 286 10.66 -23.55 -14.88
CA ASP A 286 11.39 -24.41 -15.80
C ASP A 286 12.85 -23.93 -15.86
N PRO A 287 13.83 -24.71 -15.37
CA PRO A 287 15.25 -24.34 -15.44
C PRO A 287 15.77 -24.17 -16.88
N GLN A 288 15.08 -24.73 -17.88
CA GLN A 288 15.37 -24.57 -19.30
C GLN A 288 14.44 -23.55 -19.98
N GLY A 289 13.57 -22.91 -19.22
CA GLY A 289 12.57 -21.97 -19.69
C GLY A 289 13.12 -20.59 -20.06
N THR A 290 12.21 -19.72 -20.49
CA THR A 290 12.52 -18.32 -20.81
C THR A 290 12.76 -17.52 -19.54
N LEU A 291 13.75 -16.62 -19.56
CA LEU A 291 14.08 -15.76 -18.44
C LEU A 291 13.23 -14.49 -18.43
N TYR A 292 12.37 -14.36 -17.43
CA TYR A 292 11.54 -13.18 -17.21
C TYR A 292 12.02 -12.33 -16.03
N HIS A 293 11.56 -11.09 -15.95
CA HIS A 293 11.88 -10.18 -14.86
C HIS A 293 11.09 -10.55 -13.59
N TYR A 294 11.78 -10.59 -12.45
CA TYR A 294 11.15 -10.70 -11.15
C TYR A 294 10.67 -9.32 -10.69
N CYS A 295 9.36 -9.12 -10.58
CA CYS A 295 8.76 -7.84 -10.19
C CYS A 295 8.14 -7.87 -8.78
N GLY A 296 8.49 -8.87 -7.97
CA GLY A 296 7.96 -9.08 -6.63
C GLY A 296 6.95 -10.23 -6.56
N ARG A 297 6.22 -10.29 -5.45
CA ARG A 297 5.17 -11.28 -5.18
C ARG A 297 3.93 -10.58 -4.61
N GLY A 298 2.79 -11.25 -4.77
CA GLY A 298 1.56 -10.98 -4.04
C GLY A 298 1.17 -12.14 -3.12
N PRO A 299 -0.06 -12.14 -2.61
CA PRO A 299 -0.62 -13.25 -1.84
C PRO A 299 -0.54 -14.61 -2.56
N VAL A 300 -0.41 -15.70 -1.81
CA VAL A 300 -0.50 -17.07 -2.36
C VAL A 300 -1.90 -17.63 -2.17
N TYR A 301 -2.41 -18.28 -3.21
CA TYR A 301 -3.74 -18.86 -3.22
C TYR A 301 -4.00 -19.86 -2.08
N ARG A 302 -5.18 -19.78 -1.48
CA ARG A 302 -5.75 -20.81 -0.61
C ARG A 302 -7.28 -20.81 -0.71
N GLY A 303 -7.86 -21.97 -0.94
CA GLY A 303 -9.33 -22.11 -0.97
C GLY A 303 -9.92 -21.41 -2.18
N SER A 304 -10.67 -20.31 -1.99
CA SER A 304 -11.31 -19.54 -3.05
C SER A 304 -10.84 -18.07 -3.06
N SER A 305 -9.56 -17.84 -2.77
CA SER A 305 -9.01 -16.52 -2.48
C SER A 305 -8.66 -15.65 -3.68
N SER A 306 -8.70 -16.21 -4.89
CA SER A 306 -8.20 -15.59 -6.14
C SER A 306 -8.65 -14.14 -6.31
N THR A 307 -9.91 -13.82 -6.00
CA THR A 307 -10.46 -12.46 -6.08
C THR A 307 -9.81 -11.48 -5.10
N VAL A 308 -9.68 -11.87 -3.83
CA VAL A 308 -9.03 -11.04 -2.79
C VAL A 308 -7.56 -10.82 -3.15
N ASP A 309 -6.89 -11.88 -3.56
CA ASP A 309 -5.48 -11.87 -3.93
C ASP A 309 -5.22 -10.90 -5.10
N ALA A 310 -6.06 -10.94 -6.13
CA ALA A 310 -5.97 -10.06 -7.29
C ALA A 310 -6.26 -8.59 -6.94
N ILE A 311 -7.22 -8.32 -6.05
CA ILE A 311 -7.54 -6.96 -5.59
C ILE A 311 -6.37 -6.35 -4.81
N ILE A 312 -5.70 -7.13 -3.94
CA ILE A 312 -4.50 -6.69 -3.22
C ILE A 312 -3.41 -6.27 -4.23
N VAL A 313 -3.12 -7.12 -5.22
CA VAL A 313 -2.06 -6.82 -6.20
C VAL A 313 -2.41 -5.65 -7.11
N ALA A 314 -3.66 -5.51 -7.54
CA ALA A 314 -4.10 -4.31 -8.27
C ALA A 314 -3.94 -3.05 -7.40
N GLY A 315 -4.31 -3.12 -6.12
CA GLY A 315 -4.09 -2.06 -5.15
C GLY A 315 -2.61 -1.69 -4.96
N MET A 316 -1.71 -2.68 -4.96
CA MET A 316 -0.26 -2.49 -4.92
C MET A 316 0.26 -1.72 -6.13
N PHE A 317 -0.14 -2.11 -7.34
CA PHE A 317 0.28 -1.41 -8.55
C PHE A 317 -0.27 0.02 -8.64
N LEU A 318 -1.44 0.25 -8.05
CA LEU A 318 -2.09 1.55 -8.00
C LEU A 318 -1.60 2.41 -6.83
N ASP A 319 -0.80 1.91 -5.89
CA ASP A 319 -0.57 2.62 -4.63
C ASP A 319 -1.91 3.11 -4.01
N ALA A 320 -2.95 2.27 -4.06
CA ALA A 320 -4.32 2.65 -3.68
C ALA A 320 -4.38 3.08 -2.21
N GLY A 321 -4.84 4.31 -1.93
CA GLY A 321 -4.87 4.88 -0.58
C GLY A 321 -3.51 5.36 -0.07
N LEU A 322 -2.47 5.30 -0.93
CA LEU A 322 -1.09 5.66 -0.61
C LEU A 322 -0.58 6.87 -1.43
N THR A 323 -1.38 7.41 -2.35
CA THR A 323 -1.00 8.56 -3.18
C THR A 323 -1.23 9.90 -2.48
N VAL A 324 -0.60 10.96 -2.98
CA VAL A 324 -0.80 12.34 -2.47
C VAL A 324 -2.26 12.78 -2.58
N ILE A 325 -2.95 12.45 -3.67
CA ILE A 325 -4.37 12.78 -3.85
C ILE A 325 -5.28 12.01 -2.89
N ASP A 326 -4.94 10.77 -2.55
CA ASP A 326 -5.71 10.00 -1.58
C ASP A 326 -5.52 10.53 -0.16
N ARG A 327 -4.32 11.03 0.16
CA ARG A 327 -3.90 11.46 1.51
C ARG A 327 -3.85 12.97 1.69
N THR A 328 -4.86 13.69 1.20
CA THR A 328 -5.05 15.11 1.53
C THR A 328 -5.38 15.31 3.02
N ASP A 329 -5.28 16.54 3.53
CA ASP A 329 -5.49 16.86 4.95
C ASP A 329 -6.72 16.18 5.57
N GLY A 330 -6.53 15.53 6.72
CA GLY A 330 -7.57 14.80 7.45
C GLY A 330 -7.95 13.44 6.86
N TRP A 331 -7.15 12.88 5.95
CA TRP A 331 -7.38 11.56 5.34
C TRP A 331 -7.48 10.42 6.37
N GLU A 332 -6.80 10.53 7.52
CA GLU A 332 -6.81 9.50 8.57
C GLU A 332 -8.22 9.23 9.10
N ASN A 333 -9.07 10.26 9.10
CA ASN A 333 -10.45 10.17 9.57
C ASN A 333 -11.46 9.86 8.45
N ARG A 334 -11.03 9.92 7.18
CA ARG A 334 -11.91 9.66 6.01
C ARG A 334 -11.98 8.18 5.67
N PHE A 335 -10.88 7.44 5.86
CA PHE A 335 -10.84 6.02 5.49
C PHE A 335 -11.54 5.14 6.52
N GLN A 336 -12.42 4.29 6.04
CA GLN A 336 -13.12 3.29 6.83
C GLN A 336 -12.18 2.13 7.21
N LYS A 337 -12.59 1.32 8.20
CA LYS A 337 -11.77 0.22 8.73
C LYS A 337 -11.31 -0.77 7.65
N PHE A 338 -12.17 -1.07 6.68
CA PHE A 338 -11.84 -1.99 5.59
C PHE A 338 -10.87 -1.36 4.57
N GLU A 339 -10.94 -0.06 4.32
CA GLU A 339 -10.00 0.68 3.45
C GLU A 339 -8.62 0.75 4.13
N GLN A 340 -8.58 0.96 5.44
CA GLN A 340 -7.34 0.90 6.23
C GLN A 340 -6.72 -0.50 6.19
N ALA A 341 -7.53 -1.55 6.40
CA ALA A 341 -7.06 -2.93 6.30
C ALA A 341 -6.56 -3.28 4.88
N PHE A 342 -7.19 -2.71 3.85
CA PHE A 342 -6.74 -2.85 2.46
C PHE A 342 -5.38 -2.16 2.23
N ILE A 343 -5.22 -0.93 2.73
CA ILE A 343 -3.95 -0.20 2.72
C ILE A 343 -2.84 -1.01 3.42
N ASP A 344 -3.15 -1.61 4.56
CA ASP A 344 -2.20 -2.45 5.29
C ASP A 344 -1.81 -3.70 4.48
N ALA A 345 -2.78 -4.39 3.87
CA ALA A 345 -2.53 -5.54 3.00
C ALA A 345 -1.67 -5.19 1.77
N ILE A 346 -1.92 -4.04 1.15
CA ILE A 346 -1.08 -3.50 0.06
C ILE A 346 0.34 -3.19 0.54
N GLY A 347 0.48 -2.71 1.78
CA GLY A 347 1.76 -2.33 2.39
C GLY A 347 2.63 -3.50 2.83
N MET A 348 2.10 -4.73 2.85
CA MET A 348 2.85 -5.91 3.28
C MET A 348 3.98 -6.28 2.31
N ASN A 349 5.10 -6.73 2.87
CA ASN A 349 6.20 -7.27 2.07
C ASN A 349 5.94 -8.76 1.76
N TRP A 350 5.14 -9.02 0.73
CA TRP A 350 4.77 -10.37 0.30
C TRP A 350 5.96 -11.23 -0.15
N ASP A 351 7.07 -10.61 -0.58
CA ASP A 351 8.27 -11.32 -1.05
C ASP A 351 8.89 -12.20 0.04
N VAL A 352 8.85 -11.73 1.29
CA VAL A 352 9.53 -12.40 2.41
C VAL A 352 8.69 -13.47 3.08
N TYR A 353 7.40 -13.57 2.73
CA TYR A 353 6.50 -14.54 3.33
C TYR A 353 6.59 -15.90 2.65
N SER A 354 6.62 -16.96 3.45
CA SER A 354 6.34 -18.31 2.97
C SER A 354 4.92 -18.39 2.41
N ALA A 355 4.63 -19.37 1.57
CA ALA A 355 3.29 -19.56 1.01
C ALA A 355 2.19 -19.63 2.10
N GLN A 356 2.49 -20.31 3.21
CA GLN A 356 1.57 -20.43 4.34
C GLN A 356 1.31 -19.08 5.01
N VAL A 357 2.38 -18.35 5.37
CA VAL A 357 2.27 -17.03 6.03
C VAL A 357 1.58 -16.03 5.11
N SER A 358 1.90 -16.05 3.82
CA SER A 358 1.26 -15.21 2.82
C SER A 358 -0.26 -15.43 2.81
N ALA A 359 -0.71 -16.68 2.74
CA ALA A 359 -2.13 -16.96 2.78
C ALA A 359 -2.78 -16.61 4.13
N ASP A 360 -2.09 -16.81 5.27
CA ASP A 360 -2.58 -16.44 6.60
C ASP A 360 -2.76 -14.92 6.73
N MET A 361 -1.77 -14.13 6.30
CA MET A 361 -1.84 -12.66 6.33
C MET A 361 -2.95 -12.11 5.42
N ARG A 362 -3.18 -12.74 4.26
CA ARG A 362 -4.30 -12.39 3.38
C ARG A 362 -5.65 -12.79 3.98
N ASP A 363 -5.74 -13.92 4.67
CA ASP A 363 -6.96 -14.36 5.36
C ASP A 363 -7.39 -13.35 6.45
N LEU A 364 -6.44 -12.70 7.15
CA LEU A 364 -6.75 -11.60 8.10
C LEU A 364 -7.49 -10.43 7.42
N PHE A 365 -7.03 -10.02 6.23
CA PHE A 365 -7.70 -8.99 5.46
C PHE A 365 -9.09 -9.47 4.99
N TRP A 366 -9.19 -10.70 4.51
CA TRP A 366 -10.46 -11.28 4.06
C TRP A 366 -11.51 -11.35 5.19
N GLU A 367 -11.10 -11.66 6.41
CA GLU A 367 -12.00 -11.68 7.57
C GLU A 367 -12.64 -10.31 7.82
N ILE A 368 -11.90 -9.22 7.59
CA ILE A 368 -12.40 -7.85 7.71
C ILE A 368 -13.34 -7.54 6.54
N LEU A 369 -12.92 -7.84 5.30
CA LEU A 369 -13.66 -7.51 4.08
C LEU A 369 -14.99 -8.28 3.96
N SER A 370 -15.02 -9.54 4.39
CA SER A 370 -16.22 -10.39 4.35
C SER A 370 -17.39 -9.87 5.20
N LYS A 371 -17.13 -8.96 6.15
CA LYS A 371 -18.16 -8.28 6.94
C LYS A 371 -18.91 -7.20 6.15
N CYS A 372 -18.37 -6.76 5.02
CA CYS A 372 -18.93 -5.70 4.18
C CYS A 372 -19.50 -6.21 2.84
N VAL A 373 -19.01 -7.36 2.35
CA VAL A 373 -19.42 -7.93 1.06
C VAL A 373 -20.38 -9.10 1.27
N HIS A 374 -21.58 -9.03 0.66
CA HIS A 374 -22.57 -10.10 0.75
C HIS A 374 -22.23 -11.23 -0.24
N VAL A 375 -22.08 -12.46 0.26
CA VAL A 375 -21.97 -13.68 -0.57
C VAL A 375 -23.38 -14.22 -0.82
N PRO A 376 -23.77 -14.61 -2.07
CA PRO A 376 -22.95 -14.81 -3.27
C PRO A 376 -23.23 -13.72 -4.33
N ASP A 377 -22.44 -12.66 -4.34
CA ASP A 377 -22.57 -11.61 -5.36
C ASP A 377 -21.99 -12.07 -6.72
N PRO A 378 -22.78 -12.09 -7.81
CA PRO A 378 -22.27 -12.32 -9.16
C PRO A 378 -21.23 -11.28 -9.61
N ASN A 379 -21.24 -10.08 -8.99
CA ASN A 379 -20.27 -9.00 -9.21
C ASN A 379 -19.25 -8.87 -8.07
N ALA A 380 -18.98 -9.95 -7.32
CA ALA A 380 -18.12 -9.93 -6.13
C ALA A 380 -16.79 -9.18 -6.33
N LEU A 381 -16.18 -9.25 -7.51
CA LEU A 381 -14.95 -8.51 -7.84
C LEU A 381 -15.14 -6.98 -7.73
N LEU A 382 -16.16 -6.43 -8.40
CA LEU A 382 -16.43 -5.00 -8.36
C LEU A 382 -16.86 -4.56 -6.97
N SER A 383 -17.77 -5.30 -6.32
CA SER A 383 -18.26 -4.95 -4.99
C SER A 383 -17.15 -4.95 -3.94
N MET A 384 -16.24 -5.93 -4.00
CA MET A 384 -15.05 -5.95 -3.13
C MET A 384 -14.12 -4.77 -3.44
N TRP A 385 -13.88 -4.46 -4.72
CA TRP A 385 -13.07 -3.31 -5.12
C TRP A 385 -13.63 -1.99 -4.59
N LEU A 386 -14.94 -1.76 -4.79
CA LEU A 386 -15.62 -0.55 -4.33
C LEU A 386 -15.60 -0.44 -2.81
N CYS A 387 -15.84 -1.54 -2.10
CA CYS A 387 -15.67 -1.58 -0.65
C CYS A 387 -14.24 -1.17 -0.26
N CYS A 388 -13.21 -1.57 -0.99
CA CYS A 388 -11.84 -1.24 -0.63
C CYS A 388 -11.39 0.18 -1.00
N THR A 389 -12.13 0.91 -1.85
CA THR A 389 -11.61 2.11 -2.53
C THR A 389 -12.57 3.29 -2.63
N GLU A 390 -13.75 3.22 -1.99
CA GLU A 390 -14.80 4.24 -2.06
C GLU A 390 -14.28 5.67 -1.77
N ASN A 391 -13.41 5.82 -0.77
CA ASN A 391 -12.90 7.11 -0.32
C ASN A 391 -11.55 7.48 -0.92
N PHE A 392 -11.04 6.70 -1.88
CA PHE A 392 -9.75 6.97 -2.54
C PHE A 392 -9.96 7.94 -3.70
N ALA A 393 -9.51 9.18 -3.49
CA ALA A 393 -9.76 10.31 -4.37
C ALA A 393 -9.19 10.11 -5.79
N GLN A 394 -8.15 9.27 -5.97
CA GLN A 394 -7.60 9.00 -7.30
C GLN A 394 -8.62 8.40 -8.29
N PHE A 395 -9.65 7.71 -7.79
CA PHE A 395 -10.70 7.08 -8.62
C PHE A 395 -11.97 7.93 -8.74
N HIS A 396 -12.07 9.00 -7.95
CA HIS A 396 -13.29 9.76 -7.81
C HIS A 396 -13.52 10.71 -8.98
N PHE A 397 -14.76 10.73 -9.48
CA PHE A 397 -15.22 11.66 -10.50
C PHE A 397 -16.66 12.05 -10.23
N SER A 398 -17.02 13.25 -10.70
CA SER A 398 -18.34 13.82 -10.48
C SER A 398 -18.86 14.50 -11.73
N HIS A 399 -20.17 14.43 -11.92
CA HIS A 399 -20.86 14.99 -13.06
C HIS A 399 -22.28 15.42 -12.69
N ARG A 400 -22.82 16.32 -13.50
CA ARG A 400 -24.18 16.80 -13.42
C ARG A 400 -24.94 16.35 -14.67
N ASP A 401 -26.03 15.63 -14.45
CA ASP A 401 -26.94 15.19 -15.49
C ASP A 401 -28.20 16.04 -15.46
N VAL A 402 -28.61 16.49 -16.64
CA VAL A 402 -29.88 17.17 -16.88
C VAL A 402 -30.71 16.27 -17.80
N LEU A 403 -31.83 15.79 -17.30
CA LEU A 403 -32.75 14.89 -17.99
C LEU A 403 -34.06 15.64 -18.30
N GLY A 404 -34.57 15.48 -19.52
CA GLY A 404 -35.82 16.10 -19.97
C GLY A 404 -35.61 17.37 -20.79
N GLY A 405 -36.64 18.23 -20.83
CA GLY A 405 -36.64 19.46 -21.62
C GLY A 405 -37.07 19.28 -23.09
N CYS A 406 -37.70 18.14 -23.41
CA CYS A 406 -38.30 17.88 -24.72
C CYS A 406 -39.82 17.69 -24.62
N ASP A 407 -40.53 17.78 -25.74
CA ASP A 407 -42.00 17.67 -25.74
C ASP A 407 -42.49 16.30 -25.24
N CYS A 408 -41.65 15.26 -25.31
CA CYS A 408 -41.95 13.92 -24.80
C CYS A 408 -41.69 13.76 -23.30
N ARG A 409 -40.85 14.62 -22.70
CA ARG A 409 -40.52 14.64 -21.27
C ARG A 409 -40.30 16.11 -20.84
N PRO A 410 -41.41 16.83 -20.57
CA PRO A 410 -41.35 18.27 -20.33
C PRO A 410 -40.70 18.62 -18.98
N ASP A 411 -40.80 17.72 -18.00
CA ASP A 411 -40.16 17.90 -16.70
C ASP A 411 -38.63 17.78 -16.83
N VAL A 412 -37.93 18.78 -16.30
CA VAL A 412 -36.47 18.82 -16.24
C VAL A 412 -36.02 18.35 -14.87
N GLU A 413 -35.27 17.26 -14.84
CA GLU A 413 -34.65 16.72 -13.62
C GLU A 413 -33.15 16.98 -13.68
N ILE A 414 -32.56 17.44 -12.57
CA ILE A 414 -31.12 17.71 -12.46
C ILE A 414 -30.56 16.84 -11.35
N PHE A 415 -29.51 16.09 -11.66
CA PHE A 415 -28.83 15.20 -10.73
C PHE A 415 -27.35 15.55 -10.68
N GLU A 416 -26.81 15.76 -9.49
CA GLU A 416 -25.37 15.77 -9.29
C GLU A 416 -24.96 14.41 -8.73
N GLN A 417 -24.07 13.72 -9.44
CA GLN A 417 -23.65 12.37 -9.12
C GLN A 417 -22.14 12.33 -8.96
N SER A 418 -21.69 11.50 -8.02
CA SER A 418 -20.29 11.19 -7.82
C SER A 418 -20.10 9.68 -7.84
N SER A 419 -19.02 9.21 -8.45
CA SER A 419 -18.73 7.79 -8.60
C SER A 419 -17.22 7.55 -8.53
N THR A 420 -16.84 6.30 -8.26
CA THR A 420 -15.46 5.81 -8.26
C THR A 420 -15.19 4.82 -9.39
N PHE A 421 -16.19 4.52 -10.21
CA PHE A 421 -16.08 3.63 -11.37
C PHE A 421 -17.04 4.03 -12.49
N ALA A 422 -16.68 3.67 -13.72
CA ALA A 422 -17.54 3.75 -14.88
C ALA A 422 -18.05 2.36 -15.25
N ALA A 423 -19.36 2.27 -15.47
CA ALA A 423 -20.02 1.06 -15.96
C ALA A 423 -20.69 1.32 -17.32
N PRO A 424 -19.91 1.41 -18.40
CA PRO A 424 -20.48 1.58 -19.73
C PRO A 424 -21.29 0.34 -20.11
N SER A 425 -22.47 0.55 -20.68
CA SER A 425 -23.36 -0.49 -21.19
C SER A 425 -23.50 -0.37 -22.71
N GLY A 426 -23.85 -1.48 -23.36
CA GLY A 426 -23.71 -1.65 -24.81
C GLY A 426 -24.77 -2.58 -25.36
N ARG A 427 -26.03 -2.38 -24.94
CA ARG A 427 -27.17 -3.26 -25.27
C ARG A 427 -27.38 -3.52 -26.76
N GLU A 428 -26.82 -2.67 -27.64
CA GLU A 428 -26.92 -2.78 -29.10
C GLU A 428 -25.64 -3.33 -29.77
N ASP A 429 -24.56 -3.57 -29.02
CA ASP A 429 -23.24 -3.92 -29.55
C ASP A 429 -23.03 -5.45 -29.69
N ILE A 430 -23.97 -6.14 -30.33
CA ILE A 430 -23.97 -7.61 -30.47
C ILE A 430 -22.71 -8.12 -31.20
N ASN A 431 -22.12 -7.29 -32.08
CA ASN A 431 -20.90 -7.60 -32.84
C ASN A 431 -19.61 -7.24 -32.08
N GLY A 432 -19.72 -6.73 -30.86
CA GLY A 432 -18.64 -6.17 -30.07
C GLY A 432 -18.34 -4.71 -30.41
N VAL A 433 -17.70 -4.03 -29.46
CA VAL A 433 -17.50 -2.58 -29.43
C VAL A 433 -16.13 -2.27 -28.86
N SER A 434 -15.49 -1.19 -29.31
CA SER A 434 -14.22 -0.77 -28.73
C SER A 434 -14.43 -0.14 -27.35
N MET A 435 -13.44 -0.28 -26.46
CA MET A 435 -13.51 0.41 -25.16
C MET A 435 -13.61 1.95 -25.33
N GLU A 436 -12.98 2.50 -26.36
CA GLU A 436 -13.07 3.92 -26.66
C GLU A 436 -14.50 4.37 -26.97
N GLU A 437 -15.21 3.64 -27.82
CA GLU A 437 -16.62 3.93 -28.13
C GLU A 437 -17.52 3.79 -26.88
N LEU A 438 -17.27 2.78 -26.04
CA LEU A 438 -18.02 2.58 -24.79
C LEU A 438 -17.86 3.76 -23.82
N LEU A 439 -16.62 4.19 -23.59
CA LEU A 439 -16.34 5.32 -22.70
C LEU A 439 -16.78 6.65 -23.30
N ALA A 440 -16.67 6.82 -24.62
CA ALA A 440 -17.17 7.99 -25.33
C ALA A 440 -18.69 8.14 -25.18
N ARG A 441 -19.45 7.03 -25.23
CA ARG A 441 -20.90 7.04 -24.95
C ARG A 441 -21.19 7.33 -23.48
N TYR A 442 -20.43 6.73 -22.56
CA TYR A 442 -20.63 6.93 -21.12
C TYR A 442 -20.41 8.39 -20.68
N PHE A 443 -19.41 9.07 -21.26
CA PHE A 443 -19.10 10.47 -20.99
C PHE A 443 -19.69 11.44 -22.03
N ALA A 444 -20.58 10.96 -22.91
CA ALA A 444 -21.16 11.77 -23.97
C ALA A 444 -21.85 13.01 -23.39
N PRO A 445 -21.62 14.20 -23.98
CA PRO A 445 -22.14 15.45 -23.44
C PRO A 445 -23.65 15.57 -23.62
N VAL A 446 -24.22 14.93 -24.65
CA VAL A 446 -25.61 15.07 -25.05
C VAL A 446 -26.15 13.73 -25.56
N ASP A 447 -27.41 13.44 -25.23
CA ASP A 447 -28.19 12.39 -25.88
C ASP A 447 -29.58 12.93 -26.29
N TYR A 448 -30.16 12.31 -27.32
CA TYR A 448 -31.36 12.78 -28.01
C TYR A 448 -32.56 11.87 -27.72
N CYS A 449 -33.74 12.49 -27.57
CA CYS A 449 -35.00 11.77 -27.39
C CYS A 449 -35.32 10.92 -28.62
N THR A 450 -35.55 9.63 -28.43
CA THR A 450 -35.95 8.70 -29.52
C THR A 450 -37.31 9.04 -30.14
N GLY A 451 -38.20 9.73 -29.40
CA GLY A 451 -39.54 10.11 -29.89
C GLY A 451 -39.55 11.38 -30.75
N CYS A 452 -38.85 12.43 -30.32
CA CYS A 452 -38.89 13.74 -30.98
C CYS A 452 -37.55 14.22 -31.57
N GLY A 453 -36.46 13.48 -31.36
CA GLY A 453 -35.12 13.83 -31.86
C GLY A 453 -34.49 15.07 -31.21
N LYS A 454 -35.18 15.74 -30.27
CA LYS A 454 -34.63 16.86 -29.51
C LYS A 454 -33.71 16.36 -28.40
N GLN A 455 -32.75 17.17 -28.00
CA GLN A 455 -31.91 16.89 -26.83
C GLN A 455 -32.78 16.62 -25.61
N ALA A 456 -32.55 15.49 -24.94
CA ALA A 456 -33.28 15.07 -23.76
C ALA A 456 -32.38 14.68 -22.58
N PHE A 457 -31.07 14.66 -22.83
CA PHE A 457 -30.06 14.43 -21.81
C PHE A 457 -28.86 15.32 -22.07
N CYS A 458 -28.31 15.89 -21.01
CA CYS A 458 -27.04 16.62 -21.04
C CYS A 458 -26.21 16.20 -19.83
N ARG A 459 -24.97 15.79 -20.06
CA ARG A 459 -24.00 15.50 -19.01
C ARG A 459 -22.90 16.54 -19.00
N THR A 460 -22.66 17.09 -17.82
CA THR A 460 -21.60 18.04 -17.55
C THR A 460 -20.64 17.45 -16.53
N VAL A 461 -19.41 17.16 -16.92
CA VAL A 461 -18.40 16.60 -16.03
C VAL A 461 -17.79 17.72 -15.20
N ILE A 462 -17.89 17.59 -13.88
CA ILE A 462 -17.33 18.53 -12.91
C ILE A 462 -15.86 18.17 -12.67
N GLN A 463 -15.59 16.88 -12.45
CA GLN A 463 -14.26 16.37 -12.21
C GLN A 463 -14.10 15.00 -12.88
N LEU A 464 -12.99 14.82 -13.60
CA LEU A 464 -12.54 13.51 -14.09
C LEU A 464 -11.58 12.85 -13.10
N PRO A 465 -11.55 11.51 -13.01
CA PRO A 465 -10.67 10.83 -12.08
C PRO A 465 -9.25 10.81 -12.62
N MET A 466 -8.25 10.80 -11.73
CA MET A 466 -6.85 10.61 -12.16
C MET A 466 -6.63 9.20 -12.69
N ARG A 467 -7.38 8.23 -12.15
CA ARG A 467 -7.44 6.86 -12.64
C ARG A 467 -8.87 6.38 -12.80
N LEU A 468 -9.21 5.94 -14.00
CA LEU A 468 -10.54 5.47 -14.34
C LEU A 468 -10.61 3.96 -14.09
N VAL A 469 -11.50 3.57 -13.16
CA VAL A 469 -11.89 2.17 -12.96
C VAL A 469 -13.08 1.87 -13.87
N VAL A 470 -12.99 0.83 -14.69
CA VAL A 470 -14.03 0.46 -15.64
C VAL A 470 -14.47 -0.98 -15.39
N SER A 471 -15.76 -1.17 -15.12
CA SER A 471 -16.40 -2.47 -15.07
C SER A 471 -17.55 -2.45 -16.08
N PRO A 472 -17.41 -3.07 -17.26
CA PRO A 472 -18.48 -3.11 -18.26
C PRO A 472 -19.79 -3.57 -17.63
N GLY A 473 -20.91 -2.93 -17.99
CA GLY A 473 -22.20 -3.16 -17.33
C GLY A 473 -22.96 -4.38 -17.86
N ASP A 474 -22.64 -4.83 -19.07
CA ASP A 474 -23.29 -5.97 -19.73
C ASP A 474 -22.25 -6.95 -20.29
N PRO A 475 -22.55 -8.26 -20.31
CA PRO A 475 -21.80 -9.27 -21.05
C PRO A 475 -21.69 -8.88 -22.53
N MET A 476 -20.56 -8.31 -22.94
CA MET A 476 -20.31 -7.92 -24.33
C MET A 476 -18.87 -8.18 -24.76
N ARG A 477 -18.65 -8.34 -26.06
CA ARG A 477 -17.31 -8.51 -26.62
C ARG A 477 -16.63 -7.15 -26.77
N ILE A 478 -15.77 -6.82 -25.82
CA ILE A 478 -14.97 -5.59 -25.85
C ILE A 478 -13.73 -5.80 -26.71
N ARG A 479 -13.37 -4.81 -27.51
CA ARG A 479 -12.15 -4.81 -28.34
C ARG A 479 -11.22 -3.67 -27.94
N ARG A 480 -9.91 -3.80 -28.19
CA ARG A 480 -8.92 -2.73 -27.97
C ARG A 480 -8.92 -2.18 -26.55
N HIS A 481 -9.14 -3.04 -25.57
CA HIS A 481 -9.28 -2.62 -24.17
C HIS A 481 -7.93 -2.39 -23.49
N THR A 482 -6.83 -2.84 -24.09
CA THR A 482 -5.46 -2.56 -23.59
C THR A 482 -4.81 -1.36 -24.29
N GLY A 483 -5.59 -0.60 -25.07
CA GLY A 483 -5.13 0.58 -25.79
C GLY A 483 -5.29 1.87 -24.98
N ASN A 484 -4.80 2.97 -25.55
CA ASN A 484 -5.22 4.30 -25.10
C ASN A 484 -6.64 4.56 -25.56
N VAL A 485 -7.40 5.25 -24.72
CA VAL A 485 -8.79 5.63 -24.97
C VAL A 485 -8.88 7.14 -24.91
N THR A 486 -9.41 7.76 -25.95
CA THR A 486 -9.66 9.20 -26.01
C THR A 486 -11.14 9.48 -26.21
N PHE A 487 -11.72 10.35 -25.38
CA PHE A 487 -13.12 10.75 -25.52
C PHE A 487 -13.32 12.23 -25.22
N SER A 488 -14.39 12.77 -25.80
CA SER A 488 -14.83 14.15 -25.56
C SER A 488 -15.90 14.19 -24.47
N TYR A 489 -15.90 15.26 -23.67
CA TYR A 489 -16.87 15.50 -22.61
C TYR A 489 -17.18 16.99 -22.51
N CYS A 490 -18.31 17.35 -21.90
CA CYS A 490 -18.64 18.74 -21.60
C CYS A 490 -18.19 19.08 -20.18
N ASP A 491 -17.40 20.13 -20.00
CA ASP A 491 -16.96 20.59 -18.67
C ASP A 491 -18.01 21.48 -17.98
N GLN A 492 -17.77 21.81 -16.71
CA GLN A 492 -18.63 22.68 -15.90
C GLN A 492 -18.94 24.06 -16.49
N HIS A 493 -18.20 24.51 -17.50
CA HIS A 493 -18.40 25.78 -18.20
C HIS A 493 -19.16 25.61 -19.52
N GLY A 494 -19.62 24.39 -19.84
CA GLY A 494 -20.31 24.10 -21.08
C GLY A 494 -19.38 23.90 -22.28
N GLN A 495 -18.06 23.79 -22.06
CA GLN A 495 -17.10 23.65 -23.14
C GLN A 495 -16.79 22.18 -23.40
N ILE A 496 -16.64 21.83 -24.68
CA ILE A 496 -16.21 20.49 -25.07
C ILE A 496 -14.71 20.38 -24.85
N GLN A 497 -14.33 19.45 -23.98
CA GLN A 497 -12.96 19.08 -23.68
C GLN A 497 -12.68 17.66 -24.16
N THR A 498 -11.41 17.30 -24.28
CA THR A 498 -10.97 15.95 -24.62
C THR A 498 -10.09 15.40 -23.51
N ALA A 499 -10.34 14.17 -23.09
CA ALA A 499 -9.49 13.44 -22.16
C ALA A 499 -8.94 12.17 -22.82
N THR A 500 -7.66 11.89 -22.54
CA THR A 500 -7.01 10.64 -22.95
C THR A 500 -6.61 9.86 -21.70
N TYR A 501 -6.89 8.57 -21.72
CA TYR A 501 -6.57 7.61 -20.68
C TYR A 501 -5.76 6.47 -21.30
N ARG A 502 -4.69 6.04 -20.64
CA ARG A 502 -3.91 4.86 -21.05
C ARG A 502 -4.27 3.66 -20.20
N TRP A 503 -4.41 2.49 -20.81
CA TRP A 503 -4.56 1.26 -20.04
C TRP A 503 -3.30 1.01 -19.21
N ILE A 504 -3.49 0.74 -17.93
CA ILE A 504 -2.39 0.38 -17.02
C ILE A 504 -2.53 -1.05 -16.51
N GLY A 505 -3.73 -1.63 -16.55
CA GLY A 505 -3.92 -3.02 -16.17
C GLY A 505 -5.38 -3.41 -15.96
N GLY A 506 -5.58 -4.63 -15.49
CA GLY A 506 -6.91 -5.16 -15.18
C GLY A 506 -6.87 -6.48 -14.42
N ILE A 507 -7.97 -6.78 -13.74
CA ILE A 507 -8.27 -8.09 -13.16
C ILE A 507 -9.19 -8.82 -14.11
N TYR A 508 -8.72 -9.96 -14.61
CA TYR A 508 -9.40 -10.78 -15.59
C TYR A 508 -9.92 -12.06 -14.94
N SER A 509 -11.04 -12.56 -15.46
CA SER A 509 -11.79 -13.65 -14.87
C SER A 509 -11.90 -14.81 -15.84
N LYS A 510 -11.69 -16.03 -15.34
CA LYS A 510 -11.96 -17.28 -16.06
C LYS A 510 -12.66 -18.23 -15.08
N GLY A 511 -13.99 -18.17 -15.05
CA GLY A 511 -14.78 -18.85 -14.01
C GLY A 511 -14.46 -18.28 -12.62
N THR A 512 -13.93 -19.10 -11.70
CA THR A 512 -13.51 -18.66 -10.35
C THR A 512 -12.04 -18.22 -10.29
N HIS A 513 -11.28 -18.43 -11.36
CA HIS A 513 -9.87 -18.01 -11.44
C HIS A 513 -9.80 -16.52 -11.78
N ARG A 514 -8.93 -15.81 -11.07
CA ARG A 514 -8.62 -14.40 -11.31
C ARG A 514 -7.13 -14.25 -11.61
N ARG A 515 -6.81 -13.47 -12.63
CA ARG A 515 -5.43 -13.15 -13.02
C ARG A 515 -5.31 -11.66 -13.24
N VAL A 516 -4.21 -11.08 -12.79
CA VAL A 516 -3.91 -9.65 -12.97
C VAL A 516 -2.94 -9.52 -14.12
N TYR A 517 -3.28 -8.66 -15.07
CA TYR A 517 -2.36 -8.21 -16.11
C TYR A 517 -2.16 -6.71 -15.97
N TRP A 518 -0.92 -6.25 -16.10
CA TRP A 518 -0.53 -4.85 -15.91
C TRP A 518 0.45 -4.43 -16.99
N THR A 519 0.55 -3.14 -17.30
CA THR A 519 1.65 -2.65 -18.15
C THR A 519 2.98 -2.72 -17.40
N ASP A 520 4.06 -3.04 -18.10
CA ASP A 520 5.41 -3.02 -17.50
C ASP A 520 6.01 -1.62 -17.46
N SER A 521 5.41 -0.67 -18.19
CA SER A 521 5.89 0.71 -18.28
C SER A 521 5.51 1.53 -17.05
N GLU A 522 6.45 2.32 -16.54
CA GLU A 522 6.21 3.13 -15.34
C GLU A 522 5.43 4.42 -15.65
N ARG A 523 5.11 5.17 -14.58
CA ARG A 523 4.36 6.42 -14.70
C ARG A 523 5.13 7.46 -15.54
N GLY A 524 4.46 8.02 -16.54
CA GLY A 524 5.05 9.04 -17.42
C GLY A 524 6.01 8.50 -18.48
N GLU A 525 6.24 7.18 -18.52
CA GLU A 525 7.07 6.55 -19.55
C GLU A 525 6.25 6.17 -20.78
N ARG A 526 6.93 6.13 -21.93
CA ARG A 526 6.36 5.63 -23.17
C ARG A 526 6.19 4.11 -23.08
N ASP A 527 5.00 3.66 -23.43
CA ASP A 527 4.64 2.26 -23.38
C ASP A 527 5.31 1.44 -24.49
N GLN A 528 6.00 0.36 -24.11
CA GLN A 528 6.67 -0.56 -25.04
C GLN A 528 5.82 -1.80 -25.39
N GLY A 529 4.65 -1.95 -24.78
CA GLY A 529 3.73 -3.05 -25.04
C GLY A 529 3.93 -4.27 -24.14
N GLU A 530 5.05 -4.36 -23.44
CA GLU A 530 5.32 -5.42 -22.46
C GLU A 530 4.36 -5.34 -21.27
N ILE A 531 4.02 -6.51 -20.72
CA ILE A 531 3.08 -6.64 -19.60
C ILE A 531 3.72 -7.37 -18.42
N ARG A 532 3.20 -7.05 -17.22
CA ARG A 532 3.37 -7.84 -16.01
C ARG A 532 2.16 -8.74 -15.81
N MET A 533 2.39 -9.91 -15.22
CA MET A 533 1.33 -10.86 -14.86
C MET A 533 1.49 -11.30 -13.41
N TYR A 534 0.36 -11.42 -12.73
CA TYR A 534 0.27 -12.05 -11.42
C TYR A 534 -0.91 -13.02 -11.38
N ASP A 535 -0.67 -14.17 -10.78
CA ASP A 535 -1.67 -15.21 -10.58
C ASP A 535 -1.36 -15.94 -9.27
N SER A 536 -2.30 -15.91 -8.33
CA SER A 536 -2.08 -16.46 -6.99
C SER A 536 -2.04 -18.00 -6.97
N GLN A 537 -2.61 -18.66 -7.98
CA GLN A 537 -2.68 -20.13 -8.08
C GLN A 537 -1.40 -20.76 -8.62
N VAL A 538 -0.53 -19.97 -9.26
CA VAL A 538 0.72 -20.45 -9.86
C VAL A 538 1.93 -19.73 -9.28
N ASN A 539 3.11 -20.33 -9.46
CA ASN A 539 4.42 -19.75 -9.15
C ASN A 539 4.57 -19.07 -7.77
N LEU A 540 3.81 -19.50 -6.77
CA LEU A 540 3.84 -18.94 -5.41
C LEU A 540 3.48 -17.43 -5.35
N GLY A 541 2.51 -17.00 -6.16
CA GLY A 541 2.04 -15.62 -6.19
C GLY A 541 3.06 -14.66 -6.80
N LEU A 542 3.85 -15.15 -7.77
CA LEU A 542 4.88 -14.38 -8.44
C LEU A 542 4.29 -13.27 -9.32
N ILE A 543 4.94 -12.11 -9.31
CA ILE A 543 4.71 -11.04 -10.29
C ILE A 543 5.84 -11.11 -11.31
N VAL A 544 5.50 -11.44 -12.54
CA VAL A 544 6.43 -11.64 -13.64
C VAL A 544 6.31 -10.48 -14.62
N GLY A 545 7.42 -9.82 -14.96
CA GLY A 545 7.50 -8.75 -15.96
C GLY A 545 8.26 -9.15 -17.22
N GLY A 546 8.27 -8.26 -18.21
CA GLY A 546 8.87 -8.47 -19.54
C GLY A 546 8.12 -9.49 -20.39
N ILE A 547 6.82 -9.69 -20.15
CA ILE A 547 6.01 -10.60 -20.96
C ILE A 547 5.61 -9.86 -22.25
N PRO A 548 5.91 -10.40 -23.44
CA PRO A 548 5.51 -9.77 -24.68
C PRO A 548 3.98 -9.75 -24.84
N PRO A 549 3.41 -8.76 -25.52
CA PRO A 549 1.97 -8.69 -25.73
C PRO A 549 1.48 -9.85 -26.59
N ALA A 550 0.32 -10.42 -26.24
CA ALA A 550 -0.30 -11.48 -27.03
C ALA A 550 -0.67 -11.01 -28.44
N TYR A 551 -1.19 -9.78 -28.56
CA TYR A 551 -1.47 -9.09 -29.82
C TYR A 551 -1.18 -7.59 -29.69
N PRO A 552 -0.87 -6.88 -30.81
CA PRO A 552 -0.57 -5.44 -30.77
C PRO A 552 -1.70 -4.57 -30.19
N GLU A 553 -2.95 -4.93 -30.48
CA GLU A 553 -4.15 -4.15 -30.11
C GLU A 553 -4.79 -4.61 -28.80
N ASP A 554 -4.57 -5.87 -28.42
CA ASP A 554 -5.11 -6.51 -27.21
C ASP A 554 -4.01 -7.36 -26.58
N ARG A 555 -3.29 -6.77 -25.62
CA ARG A 555 -2.05 -7.33 -25.06
C ARG A 555 -2.28 -8.56 -24.19
N VAL A 556 -3.45 -8.64 -23.57
CA VAL A 556 -3.85 -9.76 -22.70
C VAL A 556 -4.29 -10.95 -23.56
N PRO A 557 -3.86 -12.18 -23.24
CA PRO A 557 -4.27 -13.36 -24.00
C PRO A 557 -5.79 -13.50 -24.09
N ALA A 558 -6.27 -13.81 -25.30
CA ALA A 558 -7.69 -13.88 -25.66
C ALA A 558 -8.56 -14.70 -24.71
N GLU A 559 -8.03 -15.81 -24.21
CA GLU A 559 -8.68 -16.73 -23.28
C GLU A 559 -9.08 -16.12 -21.93
N TRP A 560 -8.55 -14.95 -21.57
CA TRP A 560 -8.84 -14.24 -20.31
C TRP A 560 -9.90 -13.16 -20.44
N TRP A 561 -10.29 -12.75 -21.65
CA TRP A 561 -11.20 -11.61 -21.85
C TRP A 561 -12.25 -11.81 -22.94
N GLN A 562 -12.11 -12.81 -23.82
CA GLN A 562 -13.11 -13.07 -24.87
C GLN A 562 -14.37 -13.79 -24.36
N ASN A 563 -14.34 -14.34 -23.14
CA ASN A 563 -15.53 -14.93 -22.54
C ASN A 563 -16.50 -13.82 -22.11
N VAL A 564 -17.60 -13.71 -22.83
CA VAL A 564 -18.62 -12.66 -22.65
C VAL A 564 -19.20 -12.65 -21.23
N ASN A 565 -19.23 -13.78 -20.54
CA ASN A 565 -19.81 -13.92 -19.20
C ASN A 565 -18.92 -13.44 -18.05
N ASP A 566 -17.61 -13.27 -18.29
CA ASP A 566 -16.61 -12.98 -17.27
C ASP A 566 -16.09 -11.55 -17.46
N LEU A 567 -16.77 -10.57 -16.84
CA LEU A 567 -16.43 -9.16 -17.02
C LEU A 567 -15.15 -8.78 -16.26
N PRO A 568 -14.15 -8.17 -16.93
CA PRO A 568 -12.94 -7.73 -16.27
C PRO A 568 -13.16 -6.42 -15.52
N LEU A 569 -12.34 -6.19 -14.49
CA LEU A 569 -12.19 -4.88 -13.86
C LEU A 569 -10.94 -4.22 -14.43
N LEU A 570 -11.09 -3.15 -15.18
CA LEU A 570 -10.02 -2.49 -15.93
C LEU A 570 -9.62 -1.17 -15.30
N PHE A 571 -8.34 -0.83 -15.42
CA PHE A 571 -7.76 0.38 -14.86
C PHE A 571 -7.06 1.19 -15.95
N TYR A 572 -7.38 2.47 -16.01
CA TYR A 572 -6.72 3.43 -16.88
C TYR A 572 -6.17 4.60 -16.10
N GLU A 573 -5.04 5.16 -16.54
CA GLU A 573 -4.45 6.36 -15.97
C GLU A 573 -4.60 7.52 -16.94
N ARG A 574 -4.95 8.71 -16.43
CA ARG A 574 -5.09 9.89 -17.27
C ARG A 574 -3.73 10.27 -17.87
N VAL A 575 -3.69 10.54 -19.17
CA VAL A 575 -2.49 11.03 -19.85
C VAL A 575 -2.43 12.54 -19.67
N LEU A 576 -1.37 13.04 -19.05
CA LEU A 576 -1.19 14.44 -18.72
C LEU A 576 0.13 14.97 -19.29
N ASN A 577 0.06 16.20 -19.81
CA ASN A 577 1.25 16.97 -20.14
C ASN A 577 1.63 17.86 -18.96
N PRO A 578 2.93 18.07 -18.69
CA PRO A 578 3.37 19.13 -17.80
C PRO A 578 2.80 20.48 -18.26
N SER A 579 2.40 21.33 -17.31
CA SER A 579 1.88 22.66 -17.66
C SER A 579 2.97 23.51 -18.31
N SER A 580 2.56 24.49 -19.12
CA SER A 580 3.47 25.46 -19.73
C SER A 580 4.35 26.17 -18.70
N GLU A 581 3.83 26.40 -17.50
CA GLU A 581 4.56 27.01 -16.38
C GLU A 581 5.69 26.11 -15.87
N VAL A 582 5.43 24.81 -15.72
CA VAL A 582 6.44 23.81 -15.33
C VAL A 582 7.52 23.72 -16.41
N LEU A 583 7.14 23.63 -17.68
CA LEU A 583 8.08 23.57 -18.81
C LEU A 583 8.96 24.83 -18.88
N ASN A 584 8.35 26.01 -18.74
CA ASN A 584 9.08 27.28 -18.72
C ASN A 584 10.03 27.38 -17.53
N SER A 585 9.62 26.91 -16.34
CA SER A 585 10.44 26.89 -15.13
C SER A 585 11.64 25.94 -15.26
N ALA A 586 11.43 24.76 -15.84
CA ALA A 586 12.49 23.80 -16.14
C ALA A 586 13.51 24.40 -17.13
N ARG A 587 13.02 24.98 -18.24
CA ARG A 587 13.86 25.65 -19.24
C ARG A 587 14.66 26.79 -18.64
N ALA A 588 14.03 27.65 -17.83
CA ALA A 588 14.69 28.77 -17.16
C ALA A 588 15.80 28.30 -16.21
N SER A 589 15.53 27.22 -15.46
CA SER A 589 16.50 26.63 -14.53
C SER A 589 17.74 26.09 -15.26
N ILE A 590 17.54 25.32 -16.35
CA ILE A 590 18.65 24.81 -17.17
C ILE A 590 19.42 25.96 -17.84
N THR A 591 18.71 26.96 -18.39
CA THR A 591 19.33 28.13 -19.02
C THR A 591 20.20 28.91 -18.03
N ARG A 592 19.76 29.04 -16.78
CA ARG A 592 20.54 29.67 -15.71
C ARG A 592 21.83 28.90 -15.45
N MET A 593 21.76 27.56 -15.34
CA MET A 593 22.94 26.71 -15.14
C MET A 593 23.94 26.85 -16.30
N VAL A 594 23.47 26.87 -17.54
CA VAL A 594 24.31 27.09 -18.74
C VAL A 594 24.97 28.47 -18.72
N ASN A 595 24.24 29.52 -18.34
CA ASN A 595 24.78 30.87 -18.26
C ASN A 595 25.85 31.00 -17.16
N MET A 596 25.64 30.40 -15.99
CA MET A 596 26.63 30.36 -14.91
C MET A 596 27.92 29.67 -15.37
N GLN A 597 27.79 28.52 -16.05
CA GLN A 597 28.94 27.82 -16.62
C GLN A 597 29.70 28.68 -17.63
N ARG A 598 29.00 29.38 -18.54
CA ARG A 598 29.61 30.31 -19.50
C ARG A 598 30.34 31.47 -18.85
N GLN A 599 29.93 31.86 -17.65
CA GLN A 599 30.55 32.91 -16.85
C GLN A 599 31.69 32.38 -15.95
N ASN A 600 32.09 31.11 -16.10
CA ASN A 600 33.06 30.42 -15.22
C ASN A 600 32.67 30.43 -13.74
N GLN A 601 31.37 30.50 -13.44
CA GLN A 601 30.84 30.38 -12.08
C GLN A 601 30.51 28.92 -11.77
N LEU A 602 30.75 28.51 -10.52
CA LEU A 602 30.35 27.18 -10.05
C LEU A 602 28.85 27.19 -9.70
N ILE A 603 28.05 26.37 -10.40
CA ILE A 603 26.59 26.29 -10.21
C ILE A 603 26.21 26.09 -8.73
N LEU A 604 26.97 25.27 -8.01
CA LEU A 604 26.70 24.99 -6.59
C LEU A 604 26.92 26.21 -5.68
N GLN A 605 27.73 27.20 -6.07
CA GLN A 605 27.96 28.41 -5.28
C GLN A 605 26.84 29.45 -5.46
N GLU A 606 26.14 29.40 -6.59
CA GLU A 606 25.13 30.39 -6.98
C GLU A 606 23.69 29.87 -6.92
N HIS A 607 23.48 28.56 -6.72
CA HIS A 607 22.14 28.01 -6.55
C HIS A 607 21.58 28.34 -5.16
N ASP A 608 20.30 28.70 -5.11
CA ASP A 608 19.57 28.80 -3.85
C ASP A 608 19.55 27.43 -3.18
N PRO A 609 19.87 27.33 -1.88
CA PRO A 609 19.75 26.08 -1.15
C PRO A 609 18.34 25.51 -1.29
N TRP A 610 18.25 24.20 -1.50
CA TRP A 610 16.98 23.47 -1.56
C TRP A 610 16.39 23.36 -0.15
N THR A 611 16.03 24.49 0.43
CA THR A 611 15.47 24.57 1.77
C THR A 611 14.01 24.11 1.69
N PRO A 612 13.53 23.23 2.59
CA PRO A 612 12.09 23.05 2.72
C PRO A 612 11.50 24.41 3.08
N LEU A 613 10.53 24.88 2.28
CA LEU A 613 9.80 26.12 2.55
C LEU A 613 9.46 26.18 4.04
N LYS A 614 9.96 27.23 4.70
CA LYS A 614 9.57 27.61 6.06
C LYS A 614 8.05 27.49 6.16
N ALA A 615 7.58 26.78 7.18
CA ALA A 615 6.24 26.94 7.70
C ALA A 615 5.95 28.44 7.73
N MET A 616 4.99 28.90 6.94
CA MET A 616 4.47 30.26 7.05
C MET A 616 4.07 30.41 8.52
N GLU A 617 4.82 31.28 9.18
CA GLU A 617 4.56 31.75 10.53
C GLU A 617 3.07 32.09 10.63
N MET A 618 2.34 31.33 11.45
CA MET A 618 1.09 31.83 12.00
C MET A 618 1.47 33.04 12.84
N ILE A 619 1.21 34.22 12.30
CA ILE A 619 1.17 35.47 13.07
C ILE A 619 -0.01 35.33 14.06
N PRO A 620 0.18 35.73 15.34
CA PRO A 620 -0.64 35.35 16.49
C PRO A 620 -2.15 35.60 16.39
#